data_AF-A0ABD0PKF3-F1
#
_entry.id   AF-A0ABD0PKF3-F1
#
_cell.length_a   1.000
_cell.length_b   1.000
_cell.length_c   1.000
_cell.angle_alpha   90.00
_cell.angle_beta   90.00
_cell.angle_gamma   90.00
#
_symmetry.space_group_name_H-M   'P 1'
#
loop_
_entity.id
_entity.type
_entity.pdbx_description
1 polymer ?
#
loop_
_entity_poly.entity_id
_entity_poly.type
_entity_poly.pdbx_seq_one_letter_code
_entity_poly.pdbx_strand_id
1 'polypeptide(L)'
;VWANKVVVPEQVTAVLGKNVTLTCRVEVSTNLSLTQSSWERRLPSGTVTLAVFNPEYGTSIADEYNKRVHFIKPSVHDVSIVLQGVGFADIGTYTCKVVTFQLGNMQASTTVDIM
;
A
#
# COMPACT_ATOMS: atom_id res chain seq x y z
N VAL A 1 25.24 5.47 -1.93
CA VAL A 1 24.94 4.09 -1.48
C VAL A 1 23.44 3.89 -1.63
N TRP A 2 22.99 3.07 -2.57
CA TRP A 2 21.55 2.82 -2.76
C TRP A 2 21.10 1.82 -1.70
N ALA A 3 20.22 2.25 -0.80
CA ALA A 3 19.67 1.39 0.25
C ALA A 3 18.36 0.76 -0.24
N ASN A 4 18.19 -0.55 -0.01
CA ASN A 4 16.95 -1.25 -0.33
C ASN A 4 15.85 -0.80 0.63
N LYS A 5 14.78 -0.18 0.11
CA LYS A 5 13.69 0.34 0.94
C LYS A 5 12.36 0.40 0.21
N VAL A 6 11.30 0.41 1.02
CA VAL A 6 9.95 0.75 0.60
C VAL A 6 9.72 2.22 0.93
N VAL A 7 9.25 3.00 -0.04
CA VAL A 7 9.05 4.44 0.08
C VAL A 7 7.57 4.77 -0.05
N VAL A 8 7.05 5.43 0.99
CA VAL A 8 5.72 6.02 1.05
C VAL A 8 5.85 7.46 1.58
N PRO A 9 4.91 8.37 1.27
CA PRO A 9 4.81 9.66 1.95
C PRO A 9 4.55 9.46 3.44
N GLU A 10 5.04 10.38 4.28
CA GLU A 10 4.74 10.34 5.72
C GLU A 10 3.24 10.61 5.99
N GLN A 11 2.68 11.56 5.24
CA GLN A 11 1.28 11.94 5.30
C GLN A 11 0.72 12.20 3.91
N VAL A 12 -0.54 11.82 3.72
CA VAL A 12 -1.32 12.10 2.53
C VAL A 12 -2.60 12.81 2.94
N THR A 13 -2.78 14.04 2.47
CA THR A 13 -4.00 14.81 2.69
C THR A 13 -5.01 14.50 1.58
N ALA A 14 -6.16 13.95 1.97
CA ALA A 14 -7.28 13.66 1.10
C ALA A 14 -8.34 14.76 1.16
N VAL A 15 -9.10 14.91 0.08
CA VAL A 15 -10.28 15.78 0.06
C VAL A 15 -11.51 14.92 0.27
N LEU A 16 -12.41 15.36 1.15
CA LEU A 16 -13.65 14.65 1.46
C LEU A 16 -14.43 14.27 0.20
N GLY A 17 -14.80 13.00 0.08
CA GLY A 17 -15.53 12.42 -1.05
C GLY A 17 -14.72 12.22 -2.33
N LYS A 18 -13.42 12.57 -2.35
CA LYS A 18 -12.54 12.36 -3.50
C LYS A 18 -11.71 11.09 -3.35
N ASN A 19 -11.08 10.69 -4.45
CA ASN A 19 -10.14 9.58 -4.45
C ASN A 19 -8.78 10.07 -3.98
N VAL A 20 -8.07 9.24 -3.24
CA VAL A 20 -6.69 9.48 -2.82
C VAL A 20 -5.79 8.37 -3.32
N THR A 21 -4.56 8.71 -3.71
CA THR A 21 -3.55 7.73 -4.08
C THR A 21 -2.60 7.51 -2.91
N LEU A 22 -2.43 6.26 -2.50
CA LEU A 22 -1.42 5.83 -1.54
C LEU A 22 -0.25 5.26 -2.33
N THR A 23 0.79 6.08 -2.51
CA THR A 23 1.96 5.66 -3.29
C THR A 23 2.86 4.76 -2.46
N CYS A 24 3.30 3.64 -3.04
CA CYS A 24 4.29 2.76 -2.45
C CYS A 24 5.28 2.28 -3.51
N ARG A 25 6.53 2.77 -3.42
CA ARG A 25 7.61 2.46 -4.34
C ARG A 25 8.62 1.54 -3.69
N VAL A 26 9.09 0.56 -4.46
CA VAL A 26 10.09 -0.43 -4.03
C VAL A 26 11.41 -0.06 -4.68
N GLU A 27 12.27 0.59 -3.89
CA GLU A 27 13.61 1.02 -4.30
C GLU A 27 14.62 -0.04 -3.88
N VAL A 28 14.86 -1.01 -4.75
CA VAL A 28 15.71 -2.17 -4.44
C VAL A 28 16.74 -2.33 -5.56
N SER A 29 17.99 -2.68 -5.20
CA SER A 29 19.06 -2.94 -6.17
C SER A 29 18.70 -4.10 -7.11
N THR A 30 19.11 -4.00 -8.38
CA THR A 30 18.84 -4.97 -9.45
C THR A 30 19.13 -6.42 -9.04
N ASN A 31 18.25 -7.35 -9.46
CA ASN A 31 18.23 -8.81 -9.19
C ASN A 31 17.45 -9.29 -7.96
N LEU A 32 16.57 -8.48 -7.39
CA LEU A 32 15.69 -8.92 -6.29
C LEU A 32 14.25 -9.07 -6.77
N SER A 33 13.61 -10.16 -6.36
CA SER A 33 12.25 -10.51 -6.72
C SER A 33 11.30 -10.14 -5.58
N LEU A 34 10.38 -9.21 -5.84
CA LEU A 34 9.21 -9.01 -5.00
C LEU A 34 8.37 -10.28 -5.06
N THR A 35 8.22 -10.95 -3.93
CA THR A 35 7.36 -12.13 -3.81
C THR A 35 5.91 -11.72 -3.65
N GLN A 36 5.65 -10.74 -2.77
CA GLN A 36 4.31 -10.27 -2.48
C GLN A 36 4.35 -8.87 -1.86
N SER A 37 3.30 -8.08 -2.09
CA SER A 37 3.04 -6.86 -1.34
C SER A 37 1.63 -6.87 -0.77
N SER A 38 1.45 -6.24 0.40
CA SER A 38 0.15 -5.98 0.97
C SER A 38 0.02 -4.53 1.44
N TRP A 39 -1.19 -3.99 1.28
CA TRP A 39 -1.62 -2.80 1.97
C TRP A 39 -2.47 -3.19 3.17
N GLU A 40 -2.10 -2.67 4.33
CA GLU A 40 -2.79 -2.91 5.58
C GLU A 40 -3.21 -1.59 6.21
N ARG A 41 -4.29 -1.63 6.97
CA ARG A 41 -4.80 -0.49 7.74
C ARG A 41 -4.83 -0.83 9.21
N ARG A 42 -4.37 0.11 10.05
CA ARG A 42 -4.49 -0.01 11.49
C ARG A 42 -5.85 0.53 11.96
N LEU A 43 -6.65 -0.34 12.56
CA LEU A 43 -7.92 -0.01 13.19
C LEU A 43 -7.83 -0.24 14.71
N PRO A 44 -8.77 0.32 15.51
CA PRO A 44 -8.83 0.03 16.94
C PRO A 44 -9.01 -1.46 17.26
N SER A 45 -9.70 -2.21 16.39
CA SER A 45 -9.93 -3.65 16.50
C SER A 45 -8.73 -4.52 16.09
N GLY A 46 -7.69 -3.92 15.51
CA GLY A 46 -6.53 -4.62 14.97
C GLY A 46 -6.16 -4.15 13.58
N THR A 47 -5.21 -4.86 12.96
CA THR A 47 -4.77 -4.56 11.60
C THR A 47 -5.57 -5.37 10.60
N VAL A 48 -6.07 -4.72 9.54
CA VAL A 48 -6.81 -5.37 8.46
C VAL A 48 -6.05 -5.24 7.14
N THR A 49 -6.08 -6.28 6.32
CA THR A 49 -5.51 -6.27 4.98
C THR A 49 -6.52 -5.69 4.00
N LEU A 50 -6.11 -4.68 3.23
CA LEU A 50 -6.94 -4.03 2.22
C LEU A 50 -6.79 -4.71 0.85
N ALA A 51 -5.54 -4.92 0.47
CA ALA A 51 -5.17 -5.34 -0.87
C ALA A 51 -3.85 -6.11 -0.84
N VAL A 52 -3.73 -7.11 -1.68
CA VAL A 52 -2.55 -7.95 -1.86
C VAL A 52 -2.21 -8.02 -3.34
N PHE A 53 -0.94 -7.92 -3.68
CA PHE A 53 -0.42 -8.16 -5.02
C PHE A 53 0.70 -9.19 -4.96
N ASN A 54 0.63 -10.16 -5.86
CA ASN A 54 1.67 -11.14 -6.11
C ASN A 54 1.93 -11.18 -7.62
N PRO A 55 3.18 -11.09 -8.10
CA PRO A 55 3.47 -11.09 -9.54
C PRO A 55 3.02 -12.33 -10.31
N GLU A 56 2.93 -13.48 -9.63
CA GLU A 56 2.49 -14.76 -10.22
C GLU A 56 0.97 -14.93 -10.13
N TYR A 57 0.36 -14.60 -8.98
CA TYR A 57 -1.07 -14.83 -8.71
C TYR A 57 -1.98 -13.61 -8.96
N GLY A 58 -1.42 -12.45 -9.29
CA GLY A 58 -2.16 -11.22 -9.53
C GLY A 58 -2.57 -10.49 -8.24
N THR A 59 -3.72 -9.82 -8.29
CA THR A 59 -4.22 -8.96 -7.21
C THR A 59 -5.42 -9.56 -6.48
N SER A 60 -5.47 -9.38 -5.17
CA SER A 60 -6.63 -9.71 -4.32
C SER A 60 -6.99 -8.50 -3.46
N ILE A 61 -8.26 -8.12 -3.42
CA ILE A 61 -8.78 -7.01 -2.61
C ILE A 61 -9.76 -7.59 -1.60
N ALA A 62 -9.68 -7.16 -0.34
CA ALA A 62 -10.63 -7.59 0.68
C ALA A 62 -12.07 -7.19 0.31
N ASP A 63 -13.04 -8.05 0.57
CA ASP A 63 -14.43 -7.85 0.14
C ASP A 63 -15.03 -6.51 0.62
N GLU A 64 -14.70 -6.12 1.85
CA GLU A 64 -15.10 -4.83 2.46
C GLU A 64 -14.57 -3.62 1.67
N TYR A 65 -13.47 -3.78 0.93
CA TYR A 65 -12.77 -2.73 0.21
C TYR A 65 -12.81 -2.89 -1.32
N ASN A 66 -13.39 -3.98 -1.85
CA ASN A 66 -13.48 -4.29 -3.29
C ASN A 66 -13.92 -3.09 -4.15
N LYS A 67 -14.93 -2.35 -3.70
CA LYS A 67 -15.50 -1.22 -4.46
C LYS A 67 -14.74 0.10 -4.26
N ARG A 68 -13.76 0.14 -3.37
CA ARG A 68 -13.08 1.37 -2.94
C ARG A 68 -11.58 1.34 -3.17
N VAL A 69 -10.96 0.17 -3.14
CA VAL A 69 -9.51 0.00 -3.28
C VAL A 69 -9.18 -0.72 -4.58
N HIS A 70 -8.25 -0.19 -5.34
CA HIS A 70 -7.68 -0.86 -6.50
C HIS A 70 -6.21 -0.47 -6.67
N PHE A 71 -5.42 -1.40 -7.21
CA PHE A 71 -4.07 -1.08 -7.67
C PHE A 71 -4.14 -0.23 -8.94
N ILE A 72 -3.20 0.73 -9.07
CA ILE A 72 -3.12 1.56 -10.28
C ILE A 72 -2.58 0.73 -11.45
N LYS A 73 -1.32 0.29 -11.33
CA LYS A 73 -0.60 -0.58 -12.27
C LYS A 73 0.45 -1.35 -11.47
N PRO A 74 0.07 -2.42 -10.75
CA PRO A 74 0.96 -3.06 -9.83
C PRO A 74 2.12 -3.71 -10.58
N SER A 75 3.33 -3.54 -10.04
CA SER A 75 4.56 -4.13 -10.56
C SER A 75 5.50 -4.42 -9.40
N VAL A 76 6.62 -5.07 -9.67
CA VAL A 76 7.64 -5.33 -8.65
C VAL A 76 8.31 -4.06 -8.09
N HIS A 77 8.12 -2.90 -8.76
CA HIS A 77 8.70 -1.61 -8.35
C HIS A 77 7.66 -0.61 -7.81
N ASP A 78 6.38 -0.81 -8.11
CA ASP A 78 5.31 0.12 -7.76
C ASP A 78 4.04 -0.68 -7.41
N VAL A 79 3.64 -0.60 -6.16
CA VAL A 79 2.47 -1.30 -5.60
C VAL A 79 1.47 -0.30 -5.02
N SER A 80 1.40 0.87 -5.66
CA SER A 80 0.49 1.96 -5.27
C SER A 80 -0.97 1.60 -5.50
N ILE A 81 -1.82 2.05 -4.57
CA ILE A 81 -3.28 1.86 -4.62
C ILE A 81 -4.01 3.21 -4.63
N VAL A 82 -5.24 3.18 -5.12
CA VAL A 82 -6.20 4.27 -4.96
C VAL A 82 -7.27 3.84 -3.97
N LEU A 83 -7.59 4.71 -3.02
CA LEU A 83 -8.76 4.61 -2.16
C LEU A 83 -9.82 5.62 -2.62
N GLN A 84 -11.01 5.13 -2.98
CA GLN A 84 -12.07 5.93 -3.57
C GLN A 84 -13.05 6.48 -2.54
N GLY A 85 -13.54 7.70 -2.78
CA GLY A 85 -14.59 8.34 -2.00
C GLY A 85 -14.24 8.48 -0.52
N VAL A 86 -13.06 9.01 -0.22
CA VAL A 86 -12.50 9.09 1.15
C VAL A 86 -13.42 9.88 2.09
N GLY A 87 -13.68 9.35 3.28
CA GLY A 87 -14.46 9.99 4.35
C GLY A 87 -13.72 9.99 5.68
N PHE A 88 -14.22 10.69 6.70
CA PHE A 88 -13.56 10.79 8.02
C PHE A 88 -13.22 9.43 8.65
N ALA A 89 -14.03 8.40 8.34
CA ALA A 89 -13.78 7.03 8.76
C ALA A 89 -12.57 6.37 8.09
N ASP A 90 -11.94 6.99 7.10
CA ASP A 90 -10.73 6.55 6.40
C ASP A 90 -9.46 7.22 6.95
N ILE A 91 -9.58 8.19 7.86
CA ILE A 91 -8.42 8.77 8.55
C ILE A 91 -7.68 7.67 9.31
N GLY A 92 -6.34 7.72 9.29
CA GLY A 92 -5.49 6.82 10.07
C GLY A 92 -4.28 6.31 9.32
N THR A 93 -3.64 5.30 9.89
CA THR A 93 -2.37 4.76 9.40
C THR A 93 -2.58 3.61 8.43
N TYR A 94 -1.95 3.71 7.27
CA TYR A 94 -1.89 2.70 6.22
C TYR A 94 -0.45 2.25 6.07
N THR A 95 -0.21 0.94 6.01
CA THR A 95 1.12 0.34 5.90
C THR A 95 1.22 -0.44 4.61
N CYS A 96 2.22 -0.09 3.80
CA CYS A 96 2.64 -0.91 2.67
C CYS A 96 3.71 -1.88 3.16
N LYS A 97 3.44 -3.18 3.04
CA LYS A 97 4.40 -4.25 3.31
C LYS A 97 4.82 -4.90 2.01
N VAL A 98 6.10 -5.18 1.89
CA VAL A 98 6.70 -5.82 0.72
C VAL A 98 7.61 -6.95 1.21
N VAL A 99 7.34 -8.15 0.70
CA VAL A 99 8.13 -9.35 0.94
C VAL A 99 9.00 -9.59 -0.28
N THR A 100 10.30 -9.76 -0.05
CA THR A 100 11.29 -10.00 -1.09
C THR A 100 12.10 -11.24 -0.79
N PHE A 101 12.48 -11.98 -1.84
CA PHE A 101 13.46 -13.06 -1.70
C PHE A 101 14.86 -12.45 -1.44
N GLN A 102 15.64 -13.06 -0.54
CA GLN A 102 16.97 -12.62 -0.05
C GLN A 102 17.02 -11.44 0.93
N LEU A 103 16.12 -10.44 0.86
CA LEU A 103 16.13 -9.31 1.84
C LEU A 103 15.05 -9.41 2.91
N GLY A 104 14.10 -10.33 2.78
CA GLY A 104 13.01 -10.50 3.74
C GLY A 104 11.94 -9.43 3.60
N ASN A 105 11.42 -8.97 4.75
CA ASN A 105 10.24 -8.12 4.82
C ASN A 105 10.64 -6.65 5.02
N MET A 106 10.12 -5.79 4.15
CA MET A 106 10.23 -4.34 4.28
C MET A 106 8.83 -3.74 4.40
N GLN A 107 8.72 -2.64 5.13
CA GLN A 107 7.45 -1.94 5.28
C GLN A 107 7.66 -0.45 5.49
N ALA A 108 6.67 0.34 5.08
CA ALA A 108 6.59 1.75 5.40
C ALA A 108 5.12 2.16 5.58
N SER A 109 4.89 3.18 6.40
CA SER A 109 3.54 3.62 6.75
C SER A 109 3.32 5.08 6.37
N THR A 110 2.11 5.38 5.90
CA THR A 110 1.61 6.74 5.65
C THR A 110 0.38 6.99 6.51
N THR A 111 0.20 8.23 6.94
CA THR A 111 -1.04 8.67 7.57
C THR A 111 -1.95 9.34 6.54
N VAL A 112 -3.20 8.91 6.46
CA VAL A 112 -4.23 9.60 5.66
C VAL A 112 -4.97 10.55 6.59
N ASP A 113 -5.07 11.80 6.17
CA ASP A 113 -5.82 12.86 6.84
C ASP A 113 -6.79 13.53 5.86
N ILE A 114 -7.78 14.26 6.36
CA ILE A 114 -8.77 14.95 5.53
C ILE A 114 -8.68 16.45 5.72
N MET A 115 -8.67 17.15 4.58
CA MET A 115 -8.78 18.61 4.48
C MET A 115 -10.23 19.09 4.54
#